data_AF-A0A661PM31-F1
#
_entry.id   AF-A0A661PM31-F1
#
_cell.length_a   1.000
_cell.length_b   1.000
_cell.length_c   1.000
_cell.angle_alpha   90.00
_cell.angle_beta   90.00
_cell.angle_gamma   90.00
#
_symmetry.space_group_name_H-M   'P 1'
#
loop_
_entity.id
_entity.type
_entity.pdbx_description
1 polymer ?
#
loop_
_entity_poly.entity_id
_entity_poly.type
_entity_poly.pdbx_seq_one_letter_code
_entity_poly.pdbx_strand_id
1 'polypeptide(L)'
;MAKISAKDRRKKNEEVEKARGTELFSDGVLKFFRKELDIDIIAEYTALKDVAKIPADKLLDRMELMRAINSCSKNARAANKVFLKARAAREFYRIDFDRSLRDLTIRATENVDRWMADNDVKKKQITKDMVQQELSSDPKLSKEYTLLIEKREEMRSIKSDCEVLATEWSNRQWTLRAQAKLVAAEREVNLSSKE
;
A
#
# COMPACT_ATOMS: atom_id res chain seq x y z
N MET A 1 -6.69 -48.42 14.56
CA MET A 1 -6.26 -47.06 14.13
C MET A 1 -5.76 -46.31 15.37
N ALA A 2 -4.47 -45.97 15.44
CA ALA A 2 -3.90 -45.29 16.60
C ALA A 2 -4.39 -43.83 16.69
N LYS A 3 -4.95 -43.43 17.83
CA LYS A 3 -5.41 -42.06 18.08
C LYS A 3 -4.20 -41.18 18.36
N ILE A 4 -3.86 -40.30 17.42
CA ILE A 4 -2.82 -39.27 17.59
C ILE A 4 -3.24 -38.32 18.72
N SER A 5 -2.38 -38.18 19.73
CA SER A 5 -2.57 -37.33 20.90
C SER A 5 -2.74 -35.85 20.53
N ALA A 6 -3.55 -35.11 21.28
CA ALA A 6 -3.74 -33.67 21.09
C ALA A 6 -2.42 -32.88 21.18
N LYS A 7 -1.44 -33.41 21.94
CA LYS A 7 -0.09 -32.83 22.07
C LYS A 7 0.71 -32.96 20.77
N ASP A 8 0.59 -34.09 20.08
CA ASP A 8 1.26 -34.33 18.79
C ASP A 8 0.63 -33.52 17.66
N ARG A 9 -0.69 -33.27 17.73
CA ARG A 9 -1.37 -32.37 16.78
C ARG A 9 -0.92 -30.91 16.92
N ARG A 10 -0.73 -30.42 18.14
CA ARG A 10 -0.22 -29.05 18.39
C ARG A 10 1.21 -28.88 17.89
N LYS A 11 2.08 -29.84 18.20
CA LYS A 11 3.48 -29.81 17.77
C LYS A 11 3.61 -29.86 16.25
N LYS A 12 2.80 -30.68 15.59
CA LYS A 12 2.75 -30.76 14.12
C LYS A 12 2.20 -29.48 13.48
N ASN A 13 1.23 -28.82 14.10
CA ASN A 13 0.74 -27.51 13.61
C ASN A 13 1.77 -26.39 13.81
N GLU A 14 2.50 -26.37 14.94
CA GLU A 14 3.58 -25.41 15.16
C GLU A 14 4.76 -25.60 14.18
N GLU A 15 5.09 -26.85 13.83
CA GLU A 15 6.10 -27.16 12.80
C GLU A 15 5.62 -26.77 11.40
N VAL A 16 4.34 -26.99 11.07
CA VAL A 16 3.75 -26.57 9.79
C VAL A 16 3.63 -25.05 9.70
N GLU A 17 3.32 -24.34 10.79
CA GLU A 17 3.31 -22.88 10.82
C GLU A 17 4.72 -22.28 10.77
N LYS A 18 5.71 -22.89 11.43
CA LYS A 18 7.12 -22.51 11.27
C LYS A 18 7.61 -22.72 9.84
N ALA A 19 7.28 -23.86 9.22
CA ALA A 19 7.63 -24.15 7.83
C ALA A 19 6.93 -23.21 6.83
N ARG A 20 5.66 -22.87 7.07
CA ARG A 20 4.92 -21.88 6.25
C ARG A 20 5.42 -20.45 6.45
N GLY A 21 5.98 -20.13 7.61
CA GLY A 21 6.49 -18.80 7.94
C GLY A 21 7.89 -18.48 7.42
N THR A 22 8.69 -19.48 7.01
CA THR A 22 10.13 -19.29 6.74
C THR A 22 10.59 -19.50 5.29
N GLU A 23 9.78 -20.01 4.37
CA GLU A 23 10.22 -20.32 2.99
C GLU A 23 9.48 -19.58 1.87
N LEU A 24 8.92 -18.39 2.11
CA LEU A 24 8.19 -17.68 1.05
C LEU A 24 9.10 -16.95 0.04
N PHE A 25 10.35 -16.62 0.40
CA PHE A 25 11.29 -15.94 -0.51
C PHE A 25 12.74 -16.31 -0.16
N SER A 26 13.57 -16.58 -1.17
CA SER A 26 15.01 -16.76 -0.94
C SER A 26 15.62 -15.48 -0.34
N ASP A 27 16.67 -15.63 0.46
CA ASP A 27 17.31 -14.52 1.18
C ASP A 27 17.82 -13.42 0.21
N GLY A 28 18.17 -13.80 -1.04
CA GLY A 28 18.49 -12.89 -2.13
C GLY A 28 17.31 -12.07 -2.65
N VAL A 29 16.11 -12.66 -2.73
CA VAL A 29 14.88 -11.96 -3.14
C VAL A 29 14.45 -10.97 -2.06
N LEU A 30 14.54 -11.35 -0.79
CA LEU A 30 14.25 -10.44 0.33
C LEU A 30 15.25 -9.27 0.39
N LYS A 31 16.54 -9.51 0.13
CA LYS A 31 17.55 -8.44 0.03
C LYS A 31 17.30 -7.52 -1.17
N PHE A 32 16.88 -8.07 -2.31
CA PHE A 32 16.50 -7.29 -3.49
C PHE A 32 15.30 -6.38 -3.18
N PHE A 33 14.22 -6.92 -2.60
CA PHE A 33 13.05 -6.12 -2.24
C PHE A 33 13.36 -5.08 -1.17
N ARG A 34 14.18 -5.40 -0.16
CA ARG A 34 14.62 -4.40 0.83
C ARG A 34 15.40 -3.27 0.17
N LYS A 35 16.37 -3.58 -0.69
CA LYS A 35 17.18 -2.56 -1.37
C LYS A 35 16.36 -1.71 -2.35
N GLU A 36 15.48 -2.33 -3.13
CA GLU A 36 14.68 -1.64 -4.14
C GLU A 36 13.44 -0.93 -3.59
N LEU A 37 12.99 -1.29 -2.38
CA LEU A 37 11.87 -0.66 -1.70
C LEU A 37 12.33 0.12 -0.46
N ASP A 38 13.61 0.44 -0.30
CA ASP A 38 14.08 1.39 0.74
C ASP A 38 13.99 2.84 0.23
N ILE A 39 12.78 3.26 -0.13
CA ILE A 39 12.48 4.57 -0.72
C ILE A 39 11.63 5.39 0.25
N ASP A 40 11.95 6.66 0.48
CA ASP A 40 11.01 7.55 1.15
C ASP A 40 9.83 7.84 0.22
N ILE A 41 8.65 7.27 0.54
CA ILE A 41 7.44 7.34 -0.28
C ILE A 41 7.05 8.80 -0.52
N ILE A 42 7.11 9.65 0.52
CA ILE A 42 6.60 11.02 0.48
C ILE A 42 7.55 11.91 -0.32
N ALA A 43 8.85 11.80 -0.06
CA ALA A 43 9.86 12.59 -0.76
C ALA A 43 9.87 12.27 -2.27
N GLU A 44 9.86 10.98 -2.62
CA GLU A 44 9.91 10.55 -4.03
C GLU A 44 8.61 10.89 -4.77
N TYR A 45 7.45 10.74 -4.11
CA TYR A 45 6.15 11.18 -4.64
C TYR A 45 6.16 12.68 -4.95
N THR A 46 6.64 13.50 -4.02
CA THR A 46 6.66 14.96 -4.17
C THR A 46 7.56 15.39 -5.32
N ALA A 47 8.77 14.82 -5.39
CA ALA A 47 9.70 15.07 -6.49
C ALA A 47 9.11 14.70 -7.85
N LEU A 48 8.49 13.52 -7.96
CA LEU A 48 7.83 13.08 -9.19
C LEU A 48 6.66 14.00 -9.56
N LYS A 49 5.88 14.48 -8.60
CA LYS A 49 4.77 15.40 -8.87
C LYS A 49 5.25 16.75 -9.41
N ASP A 50 6.37 17.27 -8.91
CA ASP A 50 6.92 18.55 -9.38
C ASP A 50 7.53 18.45 -10.78
N VAL A 51 8.17 17.33 -11.11
CA VAL A 51 8.74 17.09 -12.45
C VAL A 51 7.65 17.01 -13.53
N ALA A 52 6.41 16.72 -13.17
CA ALA A 52 5.28 16.65 -14.11
C ALA A 52 4.91 18.01 -14.76
N LYS A 53 5.43 19.14 -14.25
CA LYS A 53 5.03 20.50 -14.68
C LYS A 53 5.62 20.98 -16.01
N ILE A 54 6.45 20.19 -16.71
CA ILE A 54 6.99 20.60 -18.01
C ILE A 54 5.94 20.34 -19.11
N PRO A 55 5.49 21.33 -19.90
CA PRO A 55 4.53 21.09 -21.00
C PRO A 55 5.17 20.26 -22.11
N ALA A 56 4.50 19.20 -22.56
CA ALA A 56 4.98 18.29 -23.63
C ALA A 56 4.85 18.92 -25.04
N ASP A 57 4.02 19.95 -25.13
CA ASP A 57 3.59 20.71 -26.30
C ASP A 57 4.69 21.60 -26.91
N LYS A 58 5.89 21.62 -26.34
CA LYS A 58 7.03 22.43 -26.83
C LYS A 58 8.19 21.62 -27.44
N LEU A 59 8.08 20.29 -27.54
CA LEU A 59 9.17 19.43 -28.05
C LEU A 59 9.00 19.20 -29.55
N LEU A 60 9.81 19.88 -30.36
CA LEU A 60 9.77 19.80 -31.83
C LEU A 60 10.92 18.98 -32.43
N ASP A 61 11.98 18.71 -31.65
CA ASP A 61 13.12 17.91 -32.10
C ASP A 61 13.08 16.45 -31.63
N ARG A 62 13.51 15.53 -32.48
CA ARG A 62 13.55 14.08 -32.23
C ARG A 62 14.51 13.74 -31.08
N MET A 63 15.64 14.44 -30.96
CA MET A 63 16.56 14.20 -29.84
C MET A 63 15.92 14.63 -28.51
N GLU A 64 15.21 15.75 -28.51
CA GLU A 64 14.48 16.23 -27.34
C GLU A 64 13.32 15.31 -26.94
N LEU A 65 12.55 14.83 -27.93
CA LEU A 65 11.50 13.83 -27.72
C LEU A 65 12.05 12.52 -27.14
N MET A 66 13.17 12.01 -27.66
CA MET A 66 13.80 10.79 -27.14
C MET A 66 14.32 10.99 -25.70
N ARG A 67 14.90 12.16 -25.38
CA ARG A 67 15.29 12.50 -24.00
C ARG A 67 14.07 12.56 -23.08
N ALA A 68 12.97 13.17 -23.53
CA ALA A 68 11.72 13.24 -22.77
C ALA A 68 11.10 11.86 -22.52
N ILE A 69 11.09 10.98 -23.53
CA ILE A 69 10.61 9.59 -23.39
C ILE A 69 11.44 8.82 -22.37
N ASN A 70 12.77 8.95 -22.42
CA ASN A 70 13.66 8.27 -21.48
C ASN A 70 13.47 8.77 -20.05
N SER A 71 13.32 10.08 -19.87
CA SER A 71 12.99 10.67 -18.57
C SER A 71 11.64 10.17 -18.05
N CYS A 72 10.58 10.23 -18.86
CA CYS A 72 9.26 9.72 -18.48
C CYS A 72 9.27 8.23 -18.18
N SER A 73 10.05 7.42 -18.91
CA SER A 73 10.19 5.99 -18.61
C SER A 73 10.85 5.75 -17.26
N LYS A 74 11.83 6.56 -16.86
CA LYS A 74 12.46 6.48 -15.54
C LYS A 74 11.46 6.89 -14.46
N ASN A 75 10.74 8.00 -14.68
CA ASN A 75 9.73 8.50 -13.74
C ASN A 75 8.56 7.53 -13.57
N ALA A 76 8.08 6.90 -14.64
CA ALA A 76 7.03 5.88 -14.58
C ALA A 76 7.48 4.65 -13.76
N ARG A 77 8.73 4.21 -13.93
CA ARG A 77 9.30 3.14 -13.10
C ARG A 77 9.41 3.55 -11.64
N ALA A 78 9.90 4.76 -11.35
CA ALA A 78 10.01 5.28 -9.99
C ALA A 78 8.63 5.41 -9.33
N ALA A 79 7.64 5.99 -10.02
CA ALA A 79 6.27 6.10 -9.55
C ALA A 79 5.64 4.72 -9.25
N ASN A 80 5.88 3.72 -10.10
CA ASN A 80 5.41 2.36 -9.84
C ASN A 80 6.10 1.72 -8.61
N LYS A 81 7.39 1.99 -8.38
CA LYS A 81 8.09 1.54 -7.16
C LYS A 81 7.47 2.16 -5.91
N VAL A 82 7.22 3.48 -5.93
CA VAL A 82 6.58 4.21 -4.84
C VAL A 82 5.18 3.65 -4.56
N PHE A 83 4.38 3.40 -5.59
CA PHE A 83 3.08 2.72 -5.46
C PHE A 83 3.18 1.35 -4.82
N LEU A 84 4.09 0.48 -5.28
CA LEU A 84 4.26 -0.86 -4.72
C LEU A 84 4.70 -0.81 -3.25
N LYS A 85 5.59 0.14 -2.89
CA LYS A 85 5.98 0.37 -1.50
C LYS A 85 4.80 0.85 -0.65
N ALA A 86 4.03 1.81 -1.12
CA ALA A 86 2.83 2.30 -0.43
C ALA A 86 1.79 1.20 -0.24
N ARG A 87 1.61 0.32 -1.25
CA ARG A 87 0.76 -0.87 -1.15
C ARG A 87 1.27 -1.81 -0.06
N ALA A 88 2.56 -2.14 -0.03
CA ALA A 88 3.13 -3.01 1.00
C ALA A 88 2.98 -2.40 2.40
N ALA A 89 3.30 -1.11 2.56
CA ALA A 89 3.14 -0.38 3.82
C ALA A 89 1.69 -0.39 4.31
N ARG A 90 0.71 -0.22 3.42
CA ARG A 90 -0.71 -0.34 3.76
C ARG A 90 -1.09 -1.75 4.22
N GLU A 91 -0.55 -2.80 3.59
CA GLU A 91 -0.84 -4.17 4.01
C GLU A 91 -0.25 -4.50 5.38
N PHE A 92 0.98 -4.05 5.66
CA PHE A 92 1.57 -4.14 7.01
C PHE A 92 0.75 -3.35 8.02
N TYR A 93 0.38 -2.11 7.69
CA TYR A 93 -0.48 -1.30 8.54
C TYR A 93 -1.83 -1.98 8.79
N ARG A 94 -2.44 -2.63 7.79
CA ARG A 94 -3.71 -3.37 7.99
C ARG A 94 -3.54 -4.49 9.02
N ILE A 95 -2.44 -5.24 8.93
CA ILE A 95 -2.14 -6.32 9.88
C ILE A 95 -1.99 -5.75 11.30
N ASP A 96 -1.26 -4.64 11.45
CA ASP A 96 -1.06 -4.01 12.75
C ASP A 96 -2.34 -3.35 13.28
N PHE A 97 -3.15 -2.74 12.41
CA PHE A 97 -4.48 -2.23 12.72
C PHE A 97 -5.38 -3.36 13.26
N ASP A 98 -5.41 -4.52 12.61
CA ASP A 98 -6.21 -5.66 13.06
C ASP A 98 -5.74 -6.22 14.41
N ARG A 99 -4.46 -6.04 14.76
CA ARG A 99 -3.91 -6.39 16.08
C ARG A 99 -4.32 -5.36 17.13
N SER A 100 -4.06 -4.08 16.89
CA SER A 100 -4.43 -3.00 17.81
C SER A 100 -5.93 -2.91 18.04
N LEU A 101 -6.74 -3.18 17.01
CA LEU A 101 -8.20 -3.24 17.14
C LEU A 101 -8.63 -4.40 18.03
N ARG A 102 -7.99 -5.57 17.92
CA ARG A 102 -8.25 -6.70 18.83
C ARG A 102 -7.93 -6.36 20.27
N ASP A 103 -6.79 -5.72 20.52
CA ASP A 103 -6.39 -5.32 21.87
C ASP A 103 -7.36 -4.28 22.47
N LEU A 104 -7.82 -3.31 21.66
CA LEU A 104 -8.87 -2.37 22.06
C LEU A 104 -10.20 -3.08 22.37
N THR A 105 -10.59 -4.02 21.52
CA THR A 105 -11.83 -4.81 21.71
C THR A 105 -11.77 -5.64 22.99
N ILE A 106 -10.61 -6.22 23.32
CA ILE A 106 -10.39 -6.96 24.58
C ILE A 106 -10.56 -6.02 25.78
N ARG A 107 -9.87 -4.87 25.79
CA ARG A 107 -9.98 -3.88 26.88
C ARG A 107 -11.42 -3.38 27.06
N ALA A 108 -12.12 -3.08 25.96
CA ALA A 108 -13.52 -2.69 26.01
C ALA A 108 -14.42 -3.82 26.55
N THR A 109 -14.13 -5.07 26.18
CA THR A 109 -14.85 -6.24 26.73
C THR A 109 -14.63 -6.37 28.24
N GLU A 110 -13.40 -6.19 28.73
CA GLU A 110 -13.06 -6.22 30.16
C GLU A 110 -13.72 -5.07 30.94
N ASN A 111 -13.85 -3.88 30.35
CA ASN A 111 -14.59 -2.78 30.94
C ASN A 111 -16.08 -3.10 31.08
N VAL A 112 -16.70 -3.62 30.01
CA VAL A 112 -18.10 -4.03 30.02
C VAL A 112 -18.35 -5.13 31.06
N ASP A 113 -17.44 -6.11 31.16
CA ASP A 113 -17.55 -7.19 32.14
C ASP A 113 -17.49 -6.67 33.58
N ARG A 114 -16.53 -5.77 33.86
CA ARG A 114 -16.44 -5.08 35.17
C ARG A 114 -17.69 -4.27 35.49
N TRP A 115 -18.19 -3.48 34.54
CA TRP A 115 -19.40 -2.71 34.74
C TRP A 115 -20.62 -3.61 35.01
N MET A 116 -20.77 -4.74 34.32
CA MET A 116 -21.85 -5.69 34.59
C MET A 116 -21.74 -6.30 35.98
N ALA A 117 -20.53 -6.65 36.43
CA ALA A 117 -20.29 -7.18 37.76
C ALA A 117 -20.62 -6.14 38.86
N ASP A 118 -20.19 -4.89 38.68
CA ASP A 118 -20.42 -3.79 39.63
C ASP A 118 -21.91 -3.42 39.75
N ASN A 119 -22.73 -3.71 38.74
CA ASN A 119 -24.17 -3.40 38.70
C ASN A 119 -25.07 -4.65 38.88
N ASP A 120 -24.52 -5.80 39.29
CA ASP A 120 -25.22 -7.10 39.44
C ASP A 120 -26.05 -7.52 38.21
N VAL A 121 -25.58 -7.16 37.02
CA VAL A 121 -26.26 -7.48 35.75
C VAL A 121 -25.91 -8.91 35.36
N LYS A 122 -26.82 -9.86 35.60
CA LYS A 122 -26.68 -11.29 35.25
C LYS A 122 -26.88 -11.55 33.76
N LYS A 123 -26.04 -10.98 32.90
CA LYS A 123 -26.04 -11.27 31.45
C LYS A 123 -25.09 -12.42 31.14
N LYS A 124 -25.54 -13.41 30.37
CA LYS A 124 -24.71 -14.59 30.01
C LYS A 124 -23.66 -14.33 28.93
N GLN A 125 -23.79 -13.24 28.16
CA GLN A 125 -22.91 -12.96 27.02
C GLN A 125 -22.79 -11.46 26.75
N ILE A 126 -21.56 -11.00 26.55
CA ILE A 126 -21.24 -9.65 26.07
C ILE A 126 -21.48 -9.63 24.55
N THR A 127 -22.28 -8.66 24.08
CA THR A 127 -22.58 -8.49 22.65
C THR A 127 -21.60 -7.53 21.99
N LYS A 128 -21.47 -7.60 20.66
CA LYS A 128 -20.66 -6.67 19.88
C LYS A 128 -21.10 -5.21 20.08
N ASP A 129 -22.40 -4.97 20.20
CA ASP A 129 -22.94 -3.62 20.40
C ASP A 129 -22.51 -3.03 21.74
N MET A 130 -22.43 -3.84 22.81
CA MET A 130 -21.95 -3.39 24.11
C MET A 130 -20.47 -2.98 24.05
N VAL A 131 -19.66 -3.77 23.35
CA VAL A 131 -18.23 -3.45 23.14
C VAL A 131 -18.07 -2.20 22.28
N GLN A 132 -18.87 -2.06 21.22
CA GLN A 132 -18.85 -0.88 20.34
C GLN A 132 -19.30 0.39 21.08
N GLN A 133 -20.31 0.26 21.94
CA GLN A 133 -20.78 1.34 22.80
C GLN A 133 -19.68 1.75 23.77
N GLU A 134 -19.02 0.80 24.43
CA GLU A 134 -17.90 1.06 25.34
C GLU A 134 -16.72 1.74 24.63
N LEU A 135 -16.34 1.26 23.45
CA LEU A 135 -15.32 1.89 22.60
C LEU A 135 -15.68 3.34 22.24
N SER A 136 -16.96 3.68 22.21
CA SER A 136 -17.44 5.03 21.87
C SER A 136 -17.63 5.91 23.11
N SER A 137 -17.97 5.32 24.26
CA SER A 137 -18.29 6.03 25.50
C SER A 137 -17.08 6.24 26.42
N ASP A 138 -16.10 5.34 26.43
CA ASP A 138 -14.86 5.55 27.18
C ASP A 138 -13.96 6.56 26.43
N PRO A 139 -13.63 7.72 27.04
CA PRO A 139 -12.88 8.76 26.35
C PRO A 139 -11.46 8.36 25.91
N LYS A 140 -10.83 7.42 26.62
CA LYS A 140 -9.47 6.94 26.26
C LYS A 140 -9.54 5.96 25.11
N LEU A 141 -10.44 4.96 25.19
CA LEU A 141 -10.63 3.97 24.13
C LEU A 141 -11.15 4.60 22.85
N SER A 142 -12.08 5.55 22.96
CA SER A 142 -12.63 6.30 21.83
C SER A 142 -11.55 7.10 21.11
N LYS A 143 -10.68 7.80 21.84
CA LYS A 143 -9.55 8.53 21.25
C LYS A 143 -8.58 7.59 20.52
N GLU A 144 -8.20 6.48 21.14
CA GLU A 144 -7.31 5.49 20.51
C GLU A 144 -7.93 4.85 19.27
N TYR A 145 -9.22 4.53 19.31
CA TYR A 145 -9.96 3.97 18.19
C TYR A 145 -10.06 4.96 17.02
N THR A 146 -10.42 6.22 17.28
CA THR A 146 -10.47 7.27 16.25
C THR A 146 -9.12 7.47 15.58
N LEU A 147 -8.04 7.55 16.35
CA LEU A 147 -6.68 7.70 15.80
C LEU A 147 -6.28 6.52 14.89
N LEU A 148 -6.69 5.30 15.22
CA LEU A 148 -6.43 4.12 14.38
C LEU A 148 -7.21 4.18 13.06
N ILE A 149 -8.45 4.69 13.10
CA ILE A 149 -9.28 4.86 11.91
C ILE A 149 -8.73 5.97 11.01
N GLU A 150 -8.38 7.13 11.57
CA GLU A 150 -7.78 8.25 10.81
C GLU A 150 -6.52 7.81 10.07
N LYS A 151 -5.58 7.13 10.77
CA LYS A 151 -4.37 6.59 10.14
C LYS A 151 -4.66 5.56 9.05
N ARG A 152 -5.73 4.77 9.19
CA ARG A 152 -6.15 3.81 8.16
C ARG A 152 -6.61 4.52 6.89
N GLU A 153 -7.34 5.63 7.06
CA GLU A 153 -7.80 6.46 5.95
C GLU A 153 -6.63 7.19 5.27
N GLU A 154 -5.70 7.74 6.06
CA GLU A 154 -4.47 8.36 5.56
C GLU A 154 -3.66 7.38 4.69
N MET A 155 -3.40 6.16 5.18
CA MET A 155 -2.68 5.13 4.44
C MET A 155 -3.42 4.68 3.16
N ARG A 156 -4.76 4.71 3.17
CA ARG A 156 -5.56 4.44 1.98
C ARG A 156 -5.42 5.56 0.95
N SER A 157 -5.43 6.82 1.39
CA SER A 157 -5.23 7.99 0.54
C SER A 157 -3.87 7.95 -0.15
N ILE A 158 -2.78 7.79 0.63
CA ILE A 158 -1.41 7.72 0.10
C ILE A 158 -1.28 6.62 -0.96
N LYS A 159 -1.82 5.43 -0.70
CA LYS A 159 -1.82 4.32 -1.66
C LYS A 159 -2.56 4.66 -2.95
N SER A 160 -3.70 5.36 -2.85
CA SER A 160 -4.49 5.82 -3.99
C SER A 160 -3.73 6.87 -4.81
N ASP A 161 -3.15 7.88 -4.15
CA ASP A 161 -2.44 8.97 -4.81
C ASP A 161 -1.20 8.47 -5.57
N CYS A 162 -0.49 7.49 -4.99
CA CYS A 162 0.65 6.86 -5.66
C CYS A 162 0.23 6.02 -6.88
N GLU A 163 -0.95 5.38 -6.84
CA GLU A 163 -1.50 4.60 -7.96
C GLU A 163 -1.85 5.51 -9.14
N VAL A 164 -2.48 6.65 -8.86
CA VAL A 164 -2.78 7.69 -9.85
C VAL A 164 -1.49 8.21 -10.47
N LEU A 165 -0.50 8.57 -9.65
CA LEU A 165 0.79 9.08 -10.13
C LEU A 165 1.50 8.08 -11.06
N ALA A 166 1.52 6.79 -10.71
CA ALA A 166 2.11 5.75 -11.57
C ALA A 166 1.40 5.64 -12.93
N THR A 167 0.07 5.78 -12.92
CA THR A 167 -0.75 5.76 -14.13
C THR A 167 -0.49 6.99 -15.00
N GLU A 168 -0.46 8.19 -14.42
CA GLU A 168 -0.19 9.44 -15.13
C GLU A 168 1.16 9.43 -15.84
N TRP A 169 2.22 9.00 -15.16
CA TRP A 169 3.55 8.91 -15.77
C TRP A 169 3.62 7.88 -16.91
N SER A 170 2.89 6.77 -16.78
CA SER A 170 2.78 5.76 -17.83
C SER A 170 2.03 6.30 -19.07
N ASN A 171 0.93 7.01 -18.84
CA ASN A 171 0.16 7.66 -19.91
C ASN A 171 1.00 8.71 -20.63
N ARG A 172 1.73 9.54 -19.89
CA ARG A 172 2.63 10.55 -20.46
C ARG A 172 3.73 9.94 -21.32
N GLN A 173 4.33 8.83 -20.88
CA GLN A 173 5.30 8.09 -21.70
C GLN A 173 4.67 7.61 -23.02
N TRP A 174 3.43 7.12 -22.97
CA TRP A 174 2.71 6.66 -24.15
C TRP A 174 2.44 7.81 -25.13
N THR A 175 1.97 8.96 -24.65
CA THR A 175 1.73 10.17 -25.47
C THR A 175 3.00 10.63 -26.19
N LEU A 176 4.13 10.72 -25.47
CA LEU A 176 5.40 11.14 -26.09
C LEU A 176 5.88 10.14 -27.16
N ARG A 177 5.65 8.84 -26.97
CA ARG A 177 5.95 7.83 -27.98
C ARG A 177 5.08 7.97 -29.22
N ALA A 178 3.81 8.33 -29.07
CA ALA A 178 2.91 8.60 -30.19
C ALA A 178 3.39 9.83 -30.99
N GLN A 179 3.74 10.92 -30.30
CA GLN A 179 4.30 12.13 -30.94
C GLN A 179 5.60 11.84 -31.70
N ALA A 180 6.53 11.06 -31.11
CA ALA A 180 7.77 10.69 -31.77
C ALA A 180 7.55 9.89 -33.08
N LYS A 181 6.50 9.07 -33.14
CA LYS A 181 6.11 8.36 -34.37
C LYS A 181 5.55 9.30 -35.44
N LEU A 182 4.73 10.27 -35.05
CA LEU A 182 4.17 11.27 -35.97
C LEU A 182 5.28 12.11 -36.61
N VAL A 183 6.22 12.62 -35.80
CA VAL A 183 7.37 13.39 -36.30
C VAL A 183 8.26 12.57 -37.24
N ALA A 184 8.41 11.26 -36.98
CA ALA A 184 9.15 10.38 -37.89
C ALA A 184 8.45 10.25 -39.26
N ALA A 185 7.13 10.04 -39.25
CA ALA A 185 6.33 9.94 -40.48
C ALA A 185 6.32 11.25 -41.29
N GLU A 186 6.18 12.40 -40.63
CA GLU A 186 6.24 13.72 -41.30
C GLU A 186 7.58 13.95 -42.01
N ARG A 187 8.70 13.49 -41.41
CA ARG A 187 10.03 13.60 -42.04
C ARG A 187 10.17 12.68 -43.26
N GLU A 188 9.62 11.47 -43.22
CA GLU A 188 9.63 10.55 -44.38
C GLU A 188 8.86 11.14 -45.57
N VAL A 189 7.67 11.70 -45.34
CA VAL A 189 6.86 12.36 -46.39
C VAL A 189 7.56 13.60 -46.97
N ASN A 190 8.22 14.41 -46.13
CA ASN A 190 8.97 15.58 -46.57
C ASN A 190 10.25 15.24 -47.33
N LEU A 191 10.82 14.06 -47.11
CA LEU A 191 11.99 13.57 -47.85
C LEU A 191 11.56 12.97 -49.20
N SER A 192 10.47 12.20 -49.23
CA SER A 192 9.94 11.59 -50.47
C SER A 192 9.29 12.59 -51.43
N SER A 193 8.95 13.79 -50.98
CA SER A 193 8.40 14.88 -51.82
C SER A 193 9.47 15.79 -52.41
N LYS A 194 10.74 15.61 -52.04
CA LYS A 194 11.90 16.35 -52.55
C LYS A 194 12.76 15.55 -53.54
N GLU A 195 12.42 14.30 -53.79
CA GLU A 195 12.97 13.44 -54.85
C GLU A 195 12.06 13.50 -56.09
#